data_AF-A0A4V5NXJ0-F1
#
_entry.id   AF-A0A4V5NXJ0-F1
#
_cell.length_a   1.000
_cell.length_b   1.000
_cell.length_c   1.000
_cell.angle_alpha   90.00
_cell.angle_beta   90.00
_cell.angle_gamma   90.00
#
_symmetry.space_group_name_H-M   'P 1'
#
loop_
_entity.id
_entity.type
_entity.pdbx_description
1 polymer ?
#
loop_
_entity_poly.entity_id
_entity_poly.type
_entity_poly.pdbx_seq_one_letter_code
_entity_poly.pdbx_strand_id
1 'polypeptide(L)'
;MNLQPYIASGILELYVLDLLSPDEKLGVERMLKVYPILKQEVLAIENALEHYANANAIQPSKKLENDMLEIVKNLTIEKEISLSQLPVINQHSNYLNWMPLLEQVKPVQLTDGIFNKVLQHNDQITQVLVVSEINIPEEIHEDEHESFLILQGNCECIVSGKSRFMGPGDFMEIPLHEPHDVILKSKQVTAILQRLKVLT
;
A
#
# COMPACT_ATOMS: atom_id res chain seq x y z
N MET A 1 12.72 -27.22 39.44
CA MET A 1 12.92 -28.12 38.29
C MET A 1 14.34 -27.92 37.76
N ASN A 2 15.07 -28.98 37.38
CA ASN A 2 16.34 -28.81 36.67
C ASN A 2 16.04 -28.49 35.20
N LEU A 3 16.39 -27.29 34.75
CA LEU A 3 16.09 -26.79 33.40
C LEU A 3 17.19 -27.12 32.38
N GLN A 4 18.36 -27.60 32.83
CA GLN A 4 19.49 -27.87 31.93
C GLN A 4 19.18 -28.90 30.84
N PRO A 5 18.48 -30.04 31.11
CA PRO A 5 18.12 -30.98 30.05
C PRO A 5 17.12 -30.39 29.04
N TYR A 6 16.28 -29.45 29.50
CA TYR A 6 15.33 -28.77 28.64
C TYR A 6 16.04 -27.80 27.69
N ILE A 7 16.98 -27.01 28.21
CA ILE A 7 17.83 -26.11 27.42
C ILE A 7 18.66 -26.92 26.40
N ALA A 8 19.34 -27.98 26.85
CA ALA A 8 20.20 -28.79 25.99
C ALA A 8 19.44 -29.67 24.98
N SER A 9 18.09 -29.66 24.98
CA SER A 9 17.29 -30.49 24.08
C SER A 9 17.21 -29.97 22.65
N GLY A 10 17.58 -28.71 22.40
CA GLY A 10 17.39 -28.04 21.12
C GLY A 10 15.99 -27.43 20.93
N ILE A 11 15.09 -27.59 21.91
CA ILE A 11 13.68 -27.16 21.76
C ILE A 11 13.54 -25.63 21.69
N LEU A 12 14.45 -24.87 22.31
CA LEU A 12 14.41 -23.41 22.29
C LEU A 12 14.92 -22.85 20.95
N GLU A 13 15.90 -23.50 20.34
CA GLU A 13 16.40 -23.19 19.02
C GLU A 13 15.33 -23.46 17.95
N LEU A 14 14.66 -24.61 18.04
CA LEU A 14 13.53 -24.93 17.17
C LEU A 14 12.36 -23.98 17.39
N TYR A 15 12.13 -23.51 18.62
CA TYR A 15 11.13 -22.50 18.92
C TYR A 15 11.45 -21.16 18.25
N VAL A 16 12.69 -20.67 18.38
CA VAL A 16 13.13 -19.40 17.76
C VAL A 16 13.07 -19.46 16.24
N LEU A 17 13.37 -20.62 15.64
CA LEU A 17 13.30 -20.83 14.19
C LEU A 17 11.88 -21.10 13.67
N ASP A 18 10.87 -21.12 14.55
CA ASP A 18 9.47 -21.47 14.25
C ASP A 18 9.31 -22.86 13.59
N LEU A 19 10.11 -23.84 14.03
CA LEU A 19 10.15 -25.21 13.50
C LEU A 19 9.45 -26.25 14.39
N LEU A 20 8.83 -25.82 15.48
CA LEU A 20 8.08 -26.69 16.39
C LEU A 20 6.67 -26.96 15.88
N SER A 21 6.11 -28.12 16.27
CA SER A 21 4.67 -28.33 16.13
C SER A 21 3.87 -27.33 16.99
N PRO A 22 2.59 -27.06 16.66
CA PRO A 22 1.76 -26.15 17.46
C PRO A 22 1.69 -26.52 18.95
N ASP A 23 1.63 -27.82 19.28
CA ASP A 23 1.56 -28.30 20.65
C ASP A 23 2.87 -28.08 21.43
N GLU A 24 4.01 -28.33 20.79
CA GLU A 24 5.33 -28.08 21.37
C GLU A 24 5.57 -26.59 21.58
N LYS A 25 5.17 -25.75 20.60
CA LYS A 25 5.25 -24.29 20.70
C LYS A 25 4.45 -23.78 21.91
N LEU A 26 3.22 -24.25 22.10
CA LEU A 26 2.41 -23.95 23.28
C LEU A 26 3.08 -24.43 24.57
N GLY A 27 3.74 -25.59 24.55
CA GLY A 27 4.53 -26.11 25.65
C GLY A 27 5.68 -25.16 26.03
N VAL A 28 6.46 -24.72 25.05
CA VAL A 28 7.57 -23.76 25.24
C VAL A 28 7.05 -22.43 25.77
N GLU A 29 5.96 -21.88 25.21
CA GLU A 29 5.38 -20.62 25.68
C GLU A 29 4.92 -20.67 27.14
N ARG A 30 4.35 -21.81 27.59
CA ARG A 30 4.02 -22.01 29.01
C ARG A 30 5.28 -22.02 29.87
N MET A 31 6.33 -22.71 29.41
CA MET A 31 7.61 -22.77 30.09
C MET A 31 8.28 -21.40 30.22
N LEU A 32 8.26 -20.59 29.15
CA LEU A 32 8.79 -19.23 29.13
C LEU A 32 8.04 -18.30 30.09
N LYS A 33 6.74 -18.48 30.29
CA LYS A 33 5.96 -17.70 31.27
C LYS A 33 6.37 -18.00 32.71
N VAL A 34 6.71 -19.24 33.01
CA VAL A 34 7.01 -19.70 34.37
C VAL A 34 8.48 -19.47 34.75
N TYR A 35 9.40 -19.59 33.79
CA TYR A 35 10.84 -19.58 34.05
C TYR A 35 11.56 -18.45 33.30
N PRO A 36 11.87 -17.32 33.97
CA PRO A 36 12.58 -16.19 33.35
C PRO A 36 13.94 -16.55 32.74
N ILE A 37 14.63 -17.54 33.29
CA ILE A 37 15.91 -18.03 32.76
C ILE A 37 15.79 -18.62 31.35
N LEU A 38 14.65 -19.23 31.00
CA LEU A 38 14.42 -19.73 29.65
C LEU A 38 14.22 -18.59 28.64
N LYS A 39 13.70 -17.43 29.08
CA LYS A 39 13.63 -16.23 28.24
C LYS A 39 15.02 -15.67 27.95
N GLN A 40 15.92 -15.71 28.94
CA GLN A 40 17.32 -15.30 28.74
C GLN A 40 18.02 -16.20 27.73
N GLU A 41 17.74 -17.51 27.79
CA GLU A 41 18.27 -18.47 26.82
C GLU A 41 17.72 -18.23 25.40
N VAL A 42 16.40 -18.04 25.26
CA VAL A 42 15.79 -17.67 23.98
C VAL A 42 16.43 -16.41 23.40
N LEU A 43 16.59 -15.36 24.21
CA LEU A 43 17.24 -14.13 23.77
C LEU A 43 18.71 -14.35 23.37
N ALA A 44 19.44 -15.22 24.07
CA ALA A 44 20.82 -15.56 23.70
C ALA A 44 20.88 -16.27 22.33
N ILE A 45 19.93 -17.18 22.07
CA ILE A 45 19.79 -17.87 20.78
C ILE A 45 19.41 -16.88 19.67
N GLU A 46 18.44 -16.00 19.90
CA GLU A 46 18.04 -14.94 18.95
C GLU A 46 19.23 -14.04 18.58
N ASN A 47 19.98 -13.58 19.59
CA ASN A 47 21.18 -12.78 19.37
C ASN A 47 22.23 -13.54 18.56
N ALA A 48 22.47 -14.83 18.85
CA ALA A 48 23.43 -15.63 18.10
C ALA A 48 23.03 -15.78 16.62
N LEU A 49 21.73 -15.98 16.35
CA LEU A 49 21.18 -16.02 15.00
C LEU A 49 21.27 -14.67 14.29
N GLU A 50 21.02 -13.56 14.99
CA GLU A 50 21.21 -12.21 14.44
C GLU A 50 22.66 -11.95 14.04
N HIS A 51 23.63 -12.32 14.89
CA HIS A 51 25.05 -12.21 14.56
C HIS A 51 25.42 -13.06 13.34
N TYR A 52 24.91 -14.29 13.28
CA TYR A 52 25.11 -15.16 12.12
C TYR A 52 24.50 -14.56 10.84
N ALA A 53 23.28 -14.04 10.90
CA ALA A 53 22.60 -13.42 9.77
C ALA A 53 23.36 -12.18 9.27
N ASN A 54 23.83 -11.33 10.20
CA ASN A 54 24.64 -10.16 9.87
C ASN A 54 25.99 -10.52 9.25
N ALA A 55 26.67 -11.55 9.76
CA ALA A 55 27.94 -12.02 9.21
C ALA A 55 27.81 -12.61 7.81
N ASN A 56 26.62 -13.12 7.46
CA ASN A 56 26.32 -13.72 6.17
C ASN A 56 25.36 -12.84 5.33
N ALA A 57 25.25 -11.55 5.66
CA ALA A 57 24.31 -10.65 5.00
C ALA A 57 24.67 -10.48 3.52
N ILE A 58 23.66 -10.61 2.66
CA ILE A 58 23.78 -10.32 1.23
C ILE A 58 23.30 -8.89 1.00
N GLN A 59 24.16 -8.06 0.42
CA GLN A 59 23.80 -6.68 0.12
C GLN A 59 22.64 -6.64 -0.89
N PRO A 60 21.52 -5.95 -0.59
CA PRO A 60 20.44 -5.80 -1.55
C PRO A 60 20.90 -4.99 -2.75
N SER A 61 20.23 -5.16 -3.89
CA SER A 61 20.50 -4.34 -5.06
C SER A 61 20.19 -2.87 -4.76
N LYS A 62 20.93 -1.95 -5.38
CA LYS A 62 20.65 -0.50 -5.27
C LYS A 62 19.25 -0.14 -5.72
N LYS A 63 18.70 -0.89 -6.67
CA LYS A 63 17.31 -0.74 -7.11
C LYS A 63 16.33 -0.99 -5.95
N LEU A 64 16.45 -2.13 -5.26
CA LEU A 64 15.57 -2.46 -4.14
C LEU A 64 15.68 -1.44 -2.99
N GLU A 65 16.89 -0.98 -2.69
CA GLU A 65 17.11 0.07 -1.68
C GLU A 65 16.36 1.36 -2.05
N ASN A 66 16.49 1.82 -3.29
CA ASN A 66 15.80 3.01 -3.78
C ASN A 66 14.27 2.83 -3.80
N ASP A 67 13.78 1.69 -4.26
CA ASP A 67 12.34 1.39 -4.31
C ASP A 67 11.73 1.44 -2.89
N MET A 68 12.41 0.86 -1.90
CA MET A 68 11.97 0.90 -0.50
C MET A 68 11.98 2.31 0.09
N LEU A 69 13.01 3.11 -0.22
CA LEU A 69 13.09 4.49 0.23
C LEU A 69 11.94 5.35 -0.34
N GLU A 70 11.63 5.21 -1.63
CA GLU A 70 10.52 5.93 -2.24
C GLU A 70 9.16 5.49 -1.67
N ILE A 71 8.96 4.19 -1.38
CA ILE A 71 7.76 3.70 -0.70
C ILE A 71 7.60 4.36 0.69
N VAL A 72 8.65 4.34 1.51
CA VAL A 72 8.61 4.92 2.87
C VAL A 72 8.34 6.42 2.83
N LYS A 73 8.99 7.12 1.89
CA LYS A 73 8.79 8.55 1.66
C LYS A 73 7.34 8.83 1.24
N ASN A 74 6.79 8.07 0.30
CA ASN A 74 5.40 8.22 -0.14
C ASN A 74 4.40 7.99 1.01
N LEU A 75 4.63 6.97 1.84
CA LEU A 75 3.80 6.70 3.03
C LEU A 75 3.86 7.82 4.06
N THR A 76 5.01 8.49 4.19
CA THR A 76 5.17 9.65 5.08
C THR A 76 4.38 10.84 4.54
N ILE A 77 4.47 11.10 3.23
CA ILE A 77 3.69 12.15 2.56
C ILE A 77 2.19 11.87 2.71
N GLU A 78 1.76 10.63 2.53
CA GLU A 78 0.34 10.27 2.62
C GLU A 78 -0.26 10.48 4.01
N LYS A 79 0.53 10.45 5.08
CA LYS A 79 0.01 10.76 6.44
C LYS A 79 -0.30 12.24 6.63
N GLU A 80 0.35 13.11 5.87
CA GLU A 80 0.29 14.57 6.02
C GLU A 80 0.15 15.23 4.64
N ILE A 81 -0.87 14.82 3.88
CA ILE A 81 -1.12 15.31 2.52
C ILE A 81 -1.34 16.83 2.53
N SER A 82 -0.64 17.53 1.64
CA SER A 82 -0.82 18.97 1.40
C SER A 82 -0.74 19.29 -0.10
N LEU A 83 -1.29 20.43 -0.52
CA LEU A 83 -1.18 20.86 -1.93
C LEU A 83 0.26 21.10 -2.39
N SER A 84 1.20 21.33 -1.47
CA SER A 84 2.63 21.44 -1.77
C SER A 84 3.34 20.09 -1.91
N GLN A 85 2.75 19.01 -1.38
CA GLN A 85 3.38 17.69 -1.35
C GLN A 85 2.30 16.60 -1.34
N LEU A 86 2.11 15.98 -2.50
CA LEU A 86 1.08 14.98 -2.73
C LEU A 86 1.72 13.59 -2.91
N PRO A 87 1.15 12.54 -2.31
CA PRO A 87 1.64 11.18 -2.52
C PRO A 87 1.19 10.65 -3.89
N VAL A 88 1.96 9.72 -4.44
CA VAL A 88 1.56 8.90 -5.59
C VAL A 88 0.53 7.88 -5.10
N ILE A 89 -0.65 7.86 -5.73
CA ILE A 89 -1.68 6.85 -5.42
C ILE A 89 -1.26 5.47 -5.92
N ASN A 90 -1.62 4.44 -5.16
CA ASN A 90 -1.38 3.04 -5.48
C ASN A 90 -2.42 2.14 -4.78
N GLN A 91 -2.34 0.83 -4.99
CA GLN A 91 -3.27 -0.17 -4.43
C GLN A 91 -3.32 -0.21 -2.88
N HIS A 92 -2.35 0.38 -2.20
CA HIS A 92 -2.28 0.47 -0.74
C HIS A 92 -2.59 1.87 -0.20
N SER A 93 -2.96 2.82 -1.07
CA SER A 93 -3.32 4.17 -0.64
C SER A 93 -4.52 4.18 0.28
N ASN A 94 -4.45 5.01 1.32
CA ASN A 94 -5.55 5.22 2.24
C ASN A 94 -6.35 6.46 1.82
N TYR A 95 -7.50 6.23 1.17
CA TYR A 95 -8.37 7.30 0.70
C TYR A 95 -8.82 8.29 1.80
N LEU A 96 -8.90 7.85 3.07
CA LEU A 96 -9.28 8.74 4.18
C LEU A 96 -8.27 9.87 4.37
N ASN A 97 -7.00 9.63 4.08
CA ASN A 97 -5.95 10.65 4.20
C ASN A 97 -6.10 11.78 3.16
N TRP A 98 -6.86 11.55 2.09
CA TRP A 98 -7.17 12.55 1.06
C TRP A 98 -8.36 13.44 1.42
N MET A 99 -9.18 13.06 2.40
CA MET A 99 -10.37 13.84 2.80
C MET A 99 -10.05 15.28 3.22
N PRO A 100 -8.99 15.57 4.01
CA PRO A 100 -8.64 16.94 4.37
C PRO A 100 -8.28 17.84 3.18
N LEU A 101 -7.81 17.24 2.06
CA LEU A 101 -7.53 17.97 0.83
C LEU A 101 -8.83 18.40 0.14
N LEU A 102 -9.86 17.53 0.14
CA LEU A 102 -11.17 17.83 -0.47
C LEU A 102 -11.83 19.06 0.17
N GLU A 103 -11.75 19.16 1.49
CA GLU A 103 -12.28 20.30 2.26
C GLU A 103 -11.58 21.63 1.92
N GLN A 104 -10.31 21.57 1.52
CA GLN A 104 -9.54 22.74 1.10
C GLN A 104 -9.85 23.15 -0.34
N VAL A 105 -9.97 22.18 -1.24
CA VAL A 105 -10.21 22.44 -2.67
C VAL A 105 -11.64 22.92 -2.92
N LYS A 106 -12.62 22.41 -2.16
CA LYS A 106 -14.06 22.73 -2.26
C LYS A 106 -14.56 22.71 -3.72
N PRO A 107 -15.02 21.57 -4.26
CA PRO A 107 -15.60 21.53 -5.59
C PRO A 107 -16.93 22.31 -5.60
N VAL A 108 -16.89 23.62 -5.88
CA VAL A 108 -18.06 24.51 -5.76
C VAL A 108 -18.94 24.50 -7.01
N GLN A 109 -18.37 24.26 -8.19
CA GLN A 109 -19.12 24.35 -9.45
C GLN A 109 -18.65 23.32 -10.47
N LEU A 110 -19.57 22.42 -10.86
CA LEU A 110 -19.38 21.50 -11.96
C LEU A 110 -19.69 22.23 -13.27
N THR A 111 -18.84 22.05 -14.28
CA THR A 111 -19.07 22.50 -15.65
C THR A 111 -19.45 21.28 -16.47
N ASP A 112 -20.62 21.30 -17.13
CA ASP A 112 -21.14 20.15 -17.88
C ASP A 112 -21.19 18.84 -17.08
N GLY A 113 -21.44 18.96 -15.76
CA GLY A 113 -21.51 17.80 -14.86
C GLY A 113 -20.17 17.25 -14.39
N ILE A 114 -19.05 17.91 -14.70
CA ILE A 114 -17.71 17.51 -14.26
C ILE A 114 -16.97 18.70 -13.62
N PHE A 115 -16.22 18.45 -12.55
CA PHE A 115 -15.24 19.34 -11.98
C PHE A 115 -13.87 18.66 -12.00
N ASN A 116 -12.88 19.36 -12.56
CA ASN A 116 -11.49 18.90 -12.62
C ASN A 116 -10.60 19.95 -11.97
N LYS A 117 -9.77 19.53 -11.01
CA LYS A 117 -8.72 20.36 -10.43
C LYS A 117 -7.39 19.65 -10.53
N VAL A 118 -6.48 20.19 -11.35
CA VAL A 118 -5.08 19.73 -11.35
C VAL A 118 -4.50 20.01 -9.97
N LEU A 119 -4.06 18.94 -9.31
CA LEU A 119 -3.43 18.97 -8.00
C LEU A 119 -1.91 19.11 -8.14
N GLN A 120 -1.31 18.32 -9.04
CA GLN A 120 0.08 18.48 -9.46
C GLN A 120 0.24 18.08 -10.93
N HIS A 121 1.22 18.70 -11.58
CA HIS A 121 1.61 18.39 -12.95
C HIS A 121 3.10 18.72 -13.14
N ASN A 122 3.88 17.74 -13.57
CA ASN A 122 5.28 17.89 -13.97
C ASN A 122 5.63 16.85 -15.06
N ASP A 123 6.91 16.76 -15.43
CA ASP A 123 7.37 15.88 -16.50
C ASP A 123 7.11 14.39 -16.26
N GLN A 124 6.87 13.96 -15.01
CA GLN A 124 6.69 12.55 -14.64
C GLN A 124 5.27 12.21 -14.21
N ILE A 125 4.55 13.15 -13.58
CA ILE A 125 3.24 12.88 -12.98
C ILE A 125 2.25 14.01 -13.25
N THR A 126 1.03 13.61 -13.58
CA THR A 126 -0.17 14.44 -13.53
C THR A 126 -1.14 13.83 -12.52
N GLN A 127 -1.63 14.64 -11.58
CA GLN A 127 -2.73 14.25 -10.71
C GLN A 127 -3.85 15.28 -10.75
N VAL A 128 -5.08 14.79 -10.84
CA VAL A 128 -6.29 15.58 -10.97
C VAL A 128 -7.31 15.08 -9.96
N LEU A 129 -7.88 16.00 -9.18
CA LEU A 129 -9.12 15.73 -8.46
C LEU A 129 -10.28 15.84 -9.46
N VAL A 130 -10.99 14.74 -9.64
CA VAL A 130 -12.15 14.63 -10.52
C VAL A 130 -13.40 14.46 -9.67
N VAL A 131 -14.41 15.29 -9.89
CA VAL A 131 -15.76 15.12 -9.36
C VAL A 131 -16.71 15.08 -10.55
N SER A 132 -17.42 13.97 -10.74
CA SER A 132 -18.33 13.81 -11.87
C SER A 132 -19.73 13.45 -11.40
N GLU A 133 -20.74 14.02 -12.06
CA GLU A 133 -22.15 13.65 -11.99
C GLU A 133 -22.66 12.95 -13.26
N ILE A 134 -21.77 12.75 -14.25
CA ILE A 134 -22.04 12.06 -15.51
C ILE A 134 -21.04 10.92 -15.74
N ASN A 135 -21.38 9.99 -16.63
CA ASN A 135 -20.44 8.95 -17.05
C ASN A 135 -19.21 9.59 -17.71
N ILE A 136 -18.03 9.02 -17.47
CA ILE A 136 -16.80 9.42 -18.15
C ILE A 136 -16.71 8.57 -19.43
N PRO A 137 -16.59 9.21 -20.61
CA PRO A 137 -16.53 8.50 -21.88
C PRO A 137 -15.25 7.67 -22.00
N GLU A 138 -15.23 6.78 -23.00
CA GLU A 138 -14.09 5.92 -23.28
C GLU A 138 -12.83 6.71 -23.66
N GLU A 139 -11.70 6.39 -23.02
CA GLU A 139 -10.37 6.93 -23.32
C GLU A 139 -9.35 5.80 -23.56
N ILE A 140 -8.26 6.12 -24.27
CA ILE A 140 -7.10 5.23 -24.48
C ILE A 140 -5.84 6.06 -24.26
N HIS A 141 -4.88 5.51 -23.52
CA HIS A 141 -3.56 6.10 -23.30
C HIS A 141 -2.47 5.19 -23.86
N GLU A 142 -1.50 5.78 -24.58
CA GLU A 142 -0.41 5.04 -25.23
C GLU A 142 0.93 5.16 -24.47
N ASP A 143 1.12 6.26 -23.73
CA ASP A 143 2.39 6.68 -23.14
C ASP A 143 2.30 7.07 -21.66
N GLU A 144 1.10 6.95 -21.07
CA GLU A 144 0.82 7.27 -19.67
C GLU A 144 0.12 6.10 -18.96
N HIS A 145 0.68 5.66 -17.84
CA HIS A 145 0.01 4.75 -16.92
C HIS A 145 -1.04 5.53 -16.13
N GLU A 146 -2.30 5.40 -16.52
CA GLU A 146 -3.41 5.96 -15.77
C GLU A 146 -3.79 5.06 -14.59
N SER A 147 -4.13 5.69 -13.47
CA SER A 147 -4.69 5.05 -12.31
C SER A 147 -5.67 5.99 -11.61
N PHE A 148 -6.61 5.42 -10.86
CA PHE A 148 -7.50 6.22 -10.03
C PHE A 148 -7.80 5.58 -8.68
N LEU A 149 -8.00 6.45 -7.69
CA LEU A 149 -8.41 6.13 -6.33
C LEU A 149 -9.77 6.77 -6.06
N ILE A 150 -10.78 5.96 -5.77
CA ILE A 150 -12.12 6.46 -5.48
C ILE A 150 -12.16 7.02 -4.05
N LEU A 151 -12.60 8.27 -3.92
CA LEU A 151 -12.72 8.97 -2.65
C LEU A 151 -14.15 8.97 -2.12
N GLN A 152 -15.13 9.16 -3.01
CA GLN A 152 -16.56 9.19 -2.68
C GLN A 152 -17.40 8.67 -3.85
N GLY A 153 -18.58 8.13 -3.54
CA GLY A 153 -19.49 7.57 -4.55
C GLY A 153 -19.11 6.17 -4.99
N ASN A 154 -19.82 5.67 -5.99
CA ASN A 154 -19.60 4.36 -6.61
C ASN A 154 -19.68 4.46 -8.13
N CYS A 155 -18.84 3.70 -8.81
CA CYS A 155 -18.82 3.55 -10.26
C CYS A 155 -18.54 2.11 -10.67
N GLU A 156 -18.67 1.86 -11.96
CA GLU A 156 -18.22 0.65 -12.63
C GLU A 156 -17.24 1.09 -13.70
N CYS A 157 -16.00 0.60 -13.62
CA CYS A 157 -15.03 0.82 -14.68
C CYS A 157 -14.99 -0.41 -15.58
N ILE A 158 -15.08 -0.20 -16.88
CA ILE A 158 -14.99 -1.26 -17.88
C ILE A 158 -13.65 -1.12 -18.58
N VAL A 159 -12.81 -2.15 -18.50
CA VAL A 159 -11.51 -2.21 -19.18
C VAL A 159 -11.51 -3.44 -20.06
N SER A 160 -11.30 -3.28 -21.38
CA SER A 160 -11.31 -4.39 -22.35
C SER A 160 -12.60 -5.24 -22.28
N GLY A 161 -13.74 -4.60 -22.02
CA GLY A 161 -15.05 -5.27 -21.86
C GLY A 161 -15.25 -6.00 -20.53
N LYS A 162 -14.29 -5.96 -19.59
CA LYS A 162 -14.44 -6.47 -18.23
C LYS A 162 -14.83 -5.34 -17.30
N SER A 163 -16.01 -5.45 -16.72
CA SER A 163 -16.49 -4.55 -15.69
C SER A 163 -15.91 -4.90 -14.31
N ARG A 164 -15.55 -3.87 -13.54
CA ARG A 164 -15.32 -3.94 -12.10
C ARG A 164 -16.06 -2.81 -11.39
N PHE A 165 -16.87 -3.18 -10.40
CA PHE A 165 -17.49 -2.22 -9.48
C PHE A 165 -16.44 -1.64 -8.52
N MET A 166 -16.52 -0.33 -8.26
CA MET A 166 -15.59 0.40 -7.40
C MET A 166 -16.31 1.40 -6.52
N GLY A 167 -15.93 1.43 -5.24
CA GLY A 167 -16.40 2.36 -4.21
C GLY A 167 -15.22 3.00 -3.46
N PRO A 168 -15.47 3.76 -2.37
CA PRO A 168 -14.43 4.50 -1.66
C PRO A 168 -13.30 3.60 -1.16
N GLY A 169 -12.06 3.98 -1.48
CA GLY A 169 -10.86 3.20 -1.18
C GLY A 169 -10.43 2.23 -2.28
N ASP A 170 -11.28 1.96 -3.27
CA ASP A 170 -10.87 1.13 -4.41
C ASP A 170 -9.89 1.88 -5.31
N PHE A 171 -8.81 1.17 -5.65
CA PHE A 171 -7.80 1.59 -6.61
C PHE A 171 -7.86 0.72 -7.87
N MET A 172 -7.63 1.34 -9.02
CA MET A 172 -7.44 0.68 -10.30
C MET A 172 -6.31 1.34 -11.08
N GLU A 173 -5.48 0.51 -11.69
CA GLU A 173 -4.51 0.89 -12.71
C GLU A 173 -5.06 0.44 -14.07
N ILE A 174 -4.96 1.33 -15.06
CA ILE A 174 -5.42 1.09 -16.41
C ILE A 174 -4.22 0.62 -17.26
N PRO A 175 -4.29 -0.58 -17.86
CA PRO A 175 -3.23 -1.04 -18.75
C PRO A 175 -3.10 -0.15 -19.98
N LEU A 176 -1.87 0.01 -20.48
CA LEU A 176 -1.61 0.75 -21.71
C LEU A 176 -2.35 0.14 -22.89
N HIS A 177 -2.80 0.99 -23.81
CA HIS A 177 -3.52 0.62 -25.05
C HIS A 177 -4.85 -0.11 -24.85
N GLU A 178 -5.36 -0.20 -23.62
CA GLU A 178 -6.68 -0.77 -23.35
C GLU A 178 -7.73 0.36 -23.23
N PRO A 179 -8.83 0.30 -24.00
CA PRO A 179 -9.92 1.24 -23.85
C PRO A 179 -10.60 1.03 -22.51
N HIS A 180 -10.97 2.15 -21.88
CA HIS A 180 -11.69 2.13 -20.63
C HIS A 180 -12.71 3.25 -20.52
N ASP A 181 -13.88 2.95 -19.96
CA ASP A 181 -14.91 3.94 -19.63
C ASP A 181 -15.31 3.80 -18.14
N VAL A 182 -15.99 4.83 -17.62
CA VAL A 182 -16.47 4.84 -16.23
C VAL A 182 -17.95 5.17 -16.18
N ILE A 183 -18.74 4.20 -15.75
CA ILE A 183 -20.19 4.32 -15.57
C ILE A 183 -20.49 4.60 -14.10
N LEU A 184 -21.08 5.76 -13.81
CA LEU A 184 -21.47 6.13 -12.45
C LEU A 184 -22.62 5.23 -11.97
N LYS A 185 -22.52 4.73 -10.74
CA LYS A 185 -23.57 3.96 -10.05
C LYS A 185 -24.19 4.73 -8.90
N SER A 186 -23.73 5.95 -8.68
CA SER A 186 -24.23 6.90 -7.70
C SER A 186 -24.38 8.27 -8.36
N LYS A 187 -25.08 9.20 -7.71
CA LYS A 187 -25.32 10.54 -8.26
C LYS A 187 -24.02 11.28 -8.62
N GLN A 188 -22.97 11.04 -7.85
CA GLN A 188 -21.70 11.71 -8.00
C GLN A 188 -20.57 10.80 -7.56
N VAL A 189 -19.44 10.84 -8.27
CA VAL A 189 -18.20 10.15 -7.90
C VAL A 189 -17.08 11.17 -7.79
N THR A 190 -16.30 11.05 -6.73
CA THR A 190 -15.06 11.83 -6.53
C THR A 190 -13.88 10.87 -6.55
N ALA A 191 -12.86 11.16 -7.35
CA ALA A 191 -11.67 10.34 -7.48
C ALA A 191 -10.41 11.20 -7.61
N ILE A 192 -9.27 10.64 -7.21
CA ILE A 192 -7.96 11.11 -7.68
C ILE A 192 -7.63 10.34 -8.93
N LEU A 193 -7.47 11.04 -10.05
CA LEU A 193 -6.91 10.50 -11.29
C LEU A 193 -5.41 10.81 -11.30
N GLN A 194 -4.60 9.84 -11.65
CA GLN A 194 -3.15 9.93 -11.73
C GLN A 194 -2.67 9.35 -13.03
N ARG A 195 -1.81 10.09 -13.73
CA ARG A 195 -1.09 9.63 -14.92
C ARG A 195 0.41 9.73 -14.66
N LEU A 196 1.11 8.60 -14.79
CA LEU A 196 2.56 8.52 -14.70
C LEU A 196 3.14 8.30 -16.10
N LYS A 197 4.11 9.10 -16.52
CA LYS A 197 4.76 8.87 -17.82
C LYS A 197 5.55 7.56 -17.82
N VAL A 198 5.45 6.81 -18.91
CA VAL A 198 6.30 5.65 -19.15
C VAL A 198 7.73 6.13 -19.34
N LEU A 199 8.64 5.75 -18.44
CA LEU A 199 10.06 6.03 -18.61
C LEU A 199 10.59 5.17 -19.77
N THR A 200 11.09 5.84 -20.82
CA THR A 200 11.76 5.22 -21.97
C THR A 200 13.24 4.94 -21.69
#